data_AF-A0A942EPP6-F1
#
_entry.id   AF-A0A942EPP6-F1
#
_cell.length_a   1.000
_cell.length_b   1.000
_cell.length_c   1.000
_cell.angle_alpha   90.00
_cell.angle_beta   90.00
_cell.angle_gamma   90.00
#
_symmetry.space_group_name_H-M   'P 1'
#
loop_
_entity.id
_entity.type
_entity.pdbx_description
1 polymer ?
#
loop_
_entity_poly.entity_id
_entity_poly.type
_entity_poly.pdbx_seq_one_letter_code
_entity_poly.pdbx_strand_id
1 'polypeptide(L)'
;MSPKTVVLVFAFFLFASFFYFSSAHSQKRVISKEEASCYQCHEEIKSLKVQNKHASLSCAKCHSKLAEHLKDPEKIPETNLELSLCGQCHPSQYETLMSVNLKSKAKVEKSTTTSRSPAFDKLMTPHGFTKEHDEPRSHGFMLIDHFLVDRAYGGRFQLKSWRDIAKVGKLWEVVHDTGKELPQTAKAANTVCFSCKTTDFILKWPYMGDPHPATDLKRGGNPAAIDMAKKYLQNPMGCIHCHDPHAAKPRVIKDALIHAIVDRGEGTYPYDMEKSKKVLMKKIEFQRDGKPFRAIGILNKPDSNLLCAQCHVEYNCNPGFDPKTGAAITMDDRIANYFPWVNVFDIQKRYADVGFKDFRHGITGAPLTKLQHPEVETFWGSKHEQAGVECKDCHMPKVKDKKGKTFTYHGQRSSRYMLKDTCIRCHKYWSHEEAEYHVEAIQNYTRGKMKKAEYWLGQLIETYTRAKDLGVREDTLKEVWPFHDKAHILWEWWTAENSDGFHNPQQARESLTQSINASQEGIKLLEKAIEGKRK
;
A
#
# COMPACT_ATOMS: atom_id res chain seq x y z
N MET A 1 54.95 -63.74 44.59
CA MET A 1 54.32 -64.05 45.88
C MET A 1 53.40 -62.89 46.27
N SER A 2 52.11 -63.22 46.38
CA SER A 2 51.00 -62.53 47.08
C SER A 2 50.64 -61.05 46.77
N PRO A 3 49.33 -60.71 46.68
CA PRO A 3 48.79 -59.51 46.03
C PRO A 3 48.27 -58.48 47.04
N LYS A 4 48.08 -57.20 46.67
CA LYS A 4 47.10 -56.31 47.35
C LYS A 4 46.48 -55.25 46.42
N THR A 5 45.18 -55.47 46.17
CA THR A 5 44.07 -54.52 46.33
C THR A 5 44.08 -53.20 45.55
N VAL A 6 43.29 -53.18 44.47
CA VAL A 6 42.78 -51.95 43.84
C VAL A 6 41.61 -51.43 44.68
N VAL A 7 41.74 -50.21 45.21
CA VAL A 7 40.66 -49.46 45.87
C VAL A 7 39.98 -48.58 44.83
N LEU A 8 38.70 -48.86 44.55
CA LEU A 8 37.81 -47.96 43.82
C LEU A 8 37.46 -46.76 44.70
N VAL A 9 37.77 -45.54 44.24
CA VAL A 9 37.24 -44.30 44.82
C VAL A 9 36.07 -43.84 43.96
N PHE A 10 34.84 -44.02 44.45
CA PHE A 10 33.64 -43.40 43.89
C PHE A 10 33.60 -41.93 44.32
N ALA A 11 33.81 -41.02 43.38
CA ALA A 11 33.51 -39.60 43.57
C ALA A 11 32.01 -39.36 43.27
N PHE A 12 31.22 -39.16 44.32
CA PHE A 12 29.84 -38.68 44.22
C PHE A 12 29.85 -37.19 43.84
N PHE A 13 29.52 -36.87 42.58
CA PHE A 13 29.15 -35.51 42.20
C PHE A 13 27.64 -35.31 42.43
N LEU A 14 27.30 -34.60 43.49
CA LEU A 14 25.96 -34.05 43.75
C LEU A 14 25.66 -32.97 42.70
N PHE A 15 24.87 -33.31 41.68
CA PHE A 15 24.26 -32.33 40.79
C PHE A 15 23.08 -31.67 41.51
N ALA A 16 23.30 -30.50 42.10
CA ALA A 16 22.23 -29.63 42.57
C ALA A 16 21.49 -29.06 41.35
N SER A 17 20.28 -29.56 41.10
CA SER A 17 19.39 -29.04 40.06
C SER A 17 18.82 -27.69 40.51
N PHE A 18 19.43 -26.59 40.07
CA PHE A 18 18.82 -25.26 40.19
C PHE A 18 17.65 -25.14 39.19
N PHE A 19 16.45 -25.53 39.63
CA PHE A 19 15.22 -25.09 38.98
C PHE A 19 15.06 -23.58 39.20
N TYR A 20 15.43 -22.78 38.20
CA TYR A 20 15.00 -21.39 38.12
C TYR A 20 13.49 -21.38 37.83
N PHE A 21 12.67 -21.44 38.88
CA PHE A 21 11.29 -20.96 38.82
C PHE A 21 11.35 -19.44 38.65
N SER A 22 11.28 -18.98 37.41
CA SER A 22 10.88 -17.59 37.13
C SER A 22 9.42 -17.46 37.54
N SER A 23 9.18 -17.07 38.78
CA SER A 23 7.89 -16.57 39.21
C SER A 23 7.61 -15.30 38.42
N ALA A 24 6.85 -15.41 37.33
CA ALA A 24 6.22 -14.27 36.71
C ALA A 24 5.29 -13.63 37.75
N HIS A 25 5.81 -12.62 38.44
CA HIS A 25 5.01 -11.77 39.30
C HIS A 25 3.95 -11.12 38.41
N SER A 26 2.72 -11.64 38.49
CA SER A 26 1.52 -10.95 38.06
C SER A 26 1.33 -9.74 38.99
N GLN A 27 2.11 -8.68 38.76
CA GLN A 27 1.75 -7.36 39.27
C GLN A 27 0.40 -7.02 38.65
N LYS A 28 -0.66 -7.04 39.47
CA LYS A 28 -1.93 -6.39 39.17
C LYS A 28 -1.59 -4.95 38.77
N ARG A 29 -1.64 -4.64 37.47
CA ARG A 29 -1.36 -3.31 36.94
C ARG A 29 -2.39 -2.35 37.52
N VAL A 30 -1.93 -1.41 38.34
CA VAL A 30 -2.77 -0.36 38.93
C VAL A 30 -3.10 0.63 37.81
N ILE A 31 -4.35 0.61 37.35
CA ILE A 31 -4.89 1.67 36.48
C ILE A 31 -4.91 2.95 37.32
N SER A 32 -4.36 4.06 36.80
CA SER A 32 -4.41 5.32 37.55
C SER A 32 -5.88 5.78 37.72
N LYS A 33 -6.18 6.50 38.82
CA LYS A 33 -7.54 7.03 39.03
C LYS A 33 -8.02 7.90 37.86
N GLU A 34 -7.10 8.60 37.21
CA GLU A 34 -7.34 9.46 36.05
C GLU A 34 -7.64 8.65 34.77
N GLU A 35 -7.03 7.48 34.58
CA GLU A 35 -7.38 6.60 33.46
C GLU A 35 -8.72 5.90 33.70
N ALA A 36 -9.03 5.61 34.97
CA ALA A 36 -10.29 4.99 35.35
C ALA A 36 -11.51 5.88 35.03
N SER A 37 -11.39 7.21 35.13
CA SER A 37 -12.47 8.13 34.74
C SER A 37 -12.69 8.16 33.23
N CYS A 38 -11.64 8.12 32.41
CA CYS A 38 -11.76 8.05 30.95
C CYS A 38 -12.54 6.80 30.50
N TYR A 39 -12.32 5.67 31.17
CA TYR A 39 -12.98 4.40 30.85
C TYR A 39 -14.48 4.35 31.19
N GLN A 40 -15.02 5.35 31.90
CA GLN A 40 -16.45 5.46 32.13
C GLN A 40 -17.21 5.86 30.85
N CYS A 41 -16.54 6.57 29.93
CA CYS A 41 -17.12 7.03 28.67
C CYS A 41 -16.52 6.35 27.42
N HIS A 42 -15.31 5.78 27.53
CA HIS A 42 -14.58 5.20 26.39
C HIS A 42 -14.39 3.69 26.53
N GLU A 43 -15.49 2.93 26.53
CA GLU A 43 -15.47 1.48 26.74
C GLU A 43 -14.71 0.73 25.62
N GLU A 44 -14.80 1.15 24.35
CA GLU A 44 -14.01 0.57 23.27
C GLU A 44 -12.51 0.73 23.52
N ILE A 45 -12.08 1.90 23.99
CA ILE A 45 -10.67 2.18 24.30
C ILE A 45 -10.21 1.34 25.48
N LYS A 46 -11.03 1.22 26.53
CA LYS A 46 -10.76 0.33 27.66
C LYS A 46 -10.59 -1.11 27.20
N SER A 47 -11.47 -1.61 26.33
CA SER A 47 -11.41 -2.98 25.78
C SER A 47 -10.13 -3.24 24.98
N LEU A 48 -9.60 -2.21 24.30
CA LEU A 48 -8.34 -2.28 23.55
C LEU A 48 -7.13 -2.16 24.46
N LYS A 49 -7.18 -1.29 25.47
CA LYS A 49 -6.02 -0.92 26.27
C LYS A 49 -5.77 -1.87 27.43
N VAL A 50 -6.83 -2.21 28.17
CA VAL A 50 -6.74 -3.07 29.36
C VAL A 50 -6.19 -4.44 28.95
N GLN A 51 -5.29 -5.00 29.76
CA GLN A 51 -4.58 -6.28 29.53
C GLN A 51 -3.66 -6.34 28.30
N ASN A 52 -3.48 -5.24 27.55
CA ASN A 52 -2.59 -5.21 26.40
C ASN A 52 -1.23 -4.54 26.71
N LYS A 53 -0.29 -4.57 25.76
CA LYS A 53 1.11 -4.18 26.02
C LYS A 53 1.25 -2.71 26.44
N HIS A 54 0.37 -1.84 25.97
CA HIS A 54 0.30 -0.42 26.35
C HIS A 54 -0.63 -0.14 27.55
N ALA A 55 -1.09 -1.16 28.30
CA ALA A 55 -1.98 -0.93 29.44
C ALA A 55 -1.36 -0.01 30.52
N SER A 56 -0.03 0.05 30.66
CA SER A 56 0.65 0.92 31.62
C SER A 56 1.08 2.28 31.05
N LEU A 57 0.82 2.54 29.77
CA LEU A 57 1.22 3.79 29.12
C LEU A 57 0.16 4.87 29.39
N SER A 58 0.46 5.91 30.16
CA SER A 58 -0.53 6.97 30.47
C SER A 58 -1.18 7.57 29.20
N CYS A 59 -2.50 7.75 29.22
CA CYS A 59 -3.24 8.50 28.20
C CYS A 59 -2.63 9.89 27.92
N ALA A 60 -2.12 10.56 28.96
CA ALA A 60 -1.51 11.89 28.84
C ALA A 60 -0.23 11.90 27.99
N LYS A 61 0.33 10.73 27.65
CA LYS A 61 1.48 10.63 26.73
C LYS A 61 1.11 11.08 25.32
N CYS A 62 -0.10 10.77 24.87
CA CYS A 62 -0.58 11.06 23.53
C CYS A 62 -1.71 12.10 23.50
N HIS A 63 -2.37 12.34 24.64
CA HIS A 63 -3.51 13.24 24.72
C HIS A 63 -3.23 14.41 25.66
N SER A 64 -3.63 15.62 25.24
CA SER A 64 -3.59 16.85 26.05
C SER A 64 -5.01 17.39 26.24
N LYS A 65 -5.14 18.41 27.12
CA LYS A 65 -6.44 19.03 27.49
C LYS A 65 -7.45 18.07 28.13
N LEU A 66 -6.97 16.97 28.72
CA LEU A 66 -7.81 15.96 29.38
C LEU A 66 -8.65 16.53 30.53
N ALA A 67 -8.09 17.45 31.33
CA ALA A 67 -8.82 18.05 32.45
C ALA A 67 -9.97 18.96 31.99
N GLU A 68 -9.85 19.61 30.84
CA GLU A 68 -10.92 20.40 30.23
C GLU A 68 -12.02 19.48 29.71
N HIS A 69 -11.63 18.41 28.99
CA HIS A 69 -12.56 17.41 28.47
C HIS A 69 -13.35 16.69 29.57
N LEU A 70 -12.71 16.36 30.69
CA LEU A 70 -13.38 15.72 31.84
C LEU A 70 -14.44 16.62 32.49
N LYS A 71 -14.32 17.95 32.36
CA LYS A 71 -15.31 18.92 32.85
C LYS A 71 -16.41 19.19 31.85
N ASP A 72 -16.09 19.11 30.56
CA ASP A 72 -16.97 19.45 29.45
C ASP A 72 -16.66 18.50 28.27
N PRO A 73 -17.50 17.47 28.03
CA PRO A 73 -17.28 16.50 26.97
C PRO A 73 -17.19 17.12 25.56
N GLU A 74 -17.78 18.30 25.34
CA GLU A 74 -17.71 19.04 24.07
C GLU A 74 -16.30 19.58 23.79
N LYS A 75 -15.46 19.73 24.81
CA LYS A 75 -14.05 20.09 24.65
C LYS A 75 -13.24 18.87 24.26
N ILE A 76 -13.18 18.61 22.96
CA ILE A 76 -12.46 17.48 22.37
C ILE A 76 -10.97 17.55 22.77
N PRO A 77 -10.39 16.47 23.34
CA PRO A 77 -8.99 16.45 23.71
C PRO A 77 -8.10 16.49 22.47
N GLU A 78 -6.95 17.14 22.62
CA GLU A 78 -5.93 17.13 21.59
C GLU A 78 -5.23 15.77 21.56
N THR A 79 -4.86 15.30 20.37
CA THR A 79 -4.13 14.05 20.18
C THR A 79 -2.87 14.30 19.38
N ASN A 80 -1.74 13.94 19.97
CA ASN A 80 -0.43 14.02 19.33
C ASN A 80 -0.21 12.79 18.44
N LEU A 81 -0.12 13.02 17.13
CA LEU A 81 0.09 12.00 16.10
C LEU A 81 1.53 11.95 15.56
N GLU A 82 2.45 12.71 16.17
CA GLU A 82 3.85 12.77 15.75
C GLU A 82 4.53 11.40 15.88
N LEU A 83 5.22 10.97 14.82
CA LEU A 83 5.95 9.69 14.80
C LEU A 83 7.04 9.64 15.88
N SER A 84 7.67 10.80 16.16
CA SER A 84 8.72 10.95 17.16
C SER A 84 8.25 10.60 18.57
N LEU A 85 6.95 10.75 18.87
CA LEU A 85 6.37 10.36 20.16
C LEU A 85 6.53 8.85 20.40
N CYS A 86 6.28 8.04 19.37
CA CYS A 86 6.51 6.59 19.40
C CYS A 86 8.00 6.29 19.52
N GLY A 87 8.84 7.08 18.85
CA GLY A 87 10.31 6.97 18.88
C GLY A 87 10.93 7.14 20.26
N GLN A 88 10.28 7.84 21.19
CA GLN A 88 10.77 7.98 22.58
C GLN A 88 10.86 6.63 23.31
N CYS A 89 9.96 5.68 23.01
CA CYS A 89 9.98 4.33 23.57
C CYS A 89 10.45 3.26 22.57
N HIS A 90 10.40 3.56 21.27
CA HIS A 90 10.74 2.67 20.17
C HIS A 90 11.76 3.30 19.20
N PRO A 91 12.95 3.71 19.68
CA PRO A 91 13.88 4.49 18.89
C PRO A 91 14.37 3.74 17.66
N SER A 92 14.69 2.45 17.76
CA SER A 92 15.21 1.65 16.63
C SER A 92 14.18 1.52 15.49
N GLN A 93 12.90 1.34 15.81
CA GLN A 93 11.83 1.30 14.81
C GLN A 93 11.64 2.67 14.16
N TYR A 94 11.60 3.74 14.96
CA TYR A 94 11.43 5.09 14.46
C TYR A 94 12.60 5.54 13.55
N GLU A 95 13.84 5.37 14.01
CA GLU A 95 15.04 5.73 13.27
C GLU A 95 15.12 4.98 11.92
N THR A 96 14.78 3.69 11.92
CA THR A 96 14.81 2.91 10.67
C THR A 96 13.66 3.28 9.73
N LEU A 97 12.45 3.55 10.24
CA LEU A 97 11.33 4.05 9.43
C LEU A 97 11.66 5.35 8.71
N MET A 98 12.33 6.27 9.41
CA MET A 98 12.73 7.58 8.87
C MET A 98 14.05 7.54 8.10
N SER A 99 14.70 6.37 8.00
CA SER A 99 15.97 6.25 7.27
C SER A 99 15.75 6.33 5.75
N VAL A 100 16.70 6.97 5.07
CA VAL A 100 16.68 7.12 3.61
C VAL A 100 17.58 6.07 2.97
N ASN A 101 17.01 5.25 2.09
CA ASN A 101 17.79 4.39 1.21
C ASN A 101 18.24 5.18 -0.03
N LEU A 102 19.41 5.78 0.00
CA LEU A 102 19.96 6.57 -1.13
C LEU A 102 20.16 5.75 -2.42
N LYS A 103 20.17 4.41 -2.33
CA LYS A 103 20.20 3.53 -3.51
C LYS A 103 18.86 3.51 -4.27
N SER A 104 17.75 3.84 -3.60
CA SER A 104 16.47 4.09 -4.24
C SER A 104 16.45 5.53 -4.74
N LYS A 105 16.78 5.72 -6.02
CA LYS A 105 16.92 7.04 -6.65
C LYS A 105 15.59 7.80 -6.59
N ALA A 106 15.67 9.12 -6.41
CA ALA A 106 14.50 9.99 -6.44
C ALA A 106 14.22 10.49 -7.86
N LYS A 107 12.96 10.80 -8.18
CA LYS A 107 12.54 11.45 -9.42
C LYS A 107 12.96 10.70 -10.70
N VAL A 108 12.83 9.37 -10.67
CA VAL A 108 13.11 8.50 -11.82
C VAL A 108 11.81 8.21 -12.56
N GLU A 109 11.57 8.95 -13.65
CA GLU A 109 10.41 8.77 -14.52
C GLU A 109 10.38 7.37 -15.14
N LYS A 110 9.23 6.69 -15.01
CA LYS A 110 9.01 5.34 -15.54
C LYS A 110 8.84 5.29 -17.05
N SER A 111 8.34 6.37 -17.66
CA SER A 111 8.17 6.56 -19.11
C SER A 111 9.50 6.87 -19.82
N THR A 112 10.57 6.16 -19.44
CA THR A 112 11.91 6.32 -20.06
C THR A 112 12.44 4.97 -20.53
N THR A 113 13.34 5.00 -21.51
CA THR A 113 13.91 3.77 -22.12
C THR A 113 14.72 2.92 -21.14
N THR A 114 15.17 3.53 -20.04
CA THR A 114 15.98 2.89 -19.00
C THR A 114 15.21 2.53 -17.74
N SER A 115 13.93 2.92 -17.64
CA SER A 115 13.05 2.56 -16.53
C SER A 115 12.01 1.52 -16.97
N ARG A 116 10.84 1.51 -16.31
CA ARG A 116 9.90 0.39 -16.27
C ARG A 116 9.05 0.27 -17.53
N SER A 117 8.69 1.38 -18.17
CA SER A 117 7.71 1.37 -19.25
C SER A 117 8.01 2.42 -20.34
N PRO A 118 8.90 2.12 -21.29
CA PRO A 118 9.31 3.07 -22.33
C PRO A 118 8.19 3.61 -23.23
N ALA A 119 7.10 2.86 -23.42
CA ALA A 119 5.98 3.28 -24.26
C ALA A 119 4.78 3.87 -23.47
N PHE A 120 4.95 4.11 -22.15
CA PHE A 120 3.85 4.43 -21.24
C PHE A 120 2.98 5.60 -21.73
N ASP A 121 3.58 6.71 -22.16
CA ASP A 121 2.81 7.89 -22.58
C ASP A 121 1.86 7.60 -23.75
N LYS A 122 2.30 6.80 -24.73
CA LYS A 122 1.45 6.41 -25.86
C LYS A 122 0.32 5.49 -25.44
N LEU A 123 0.58 4.57 -24.51
CA LEU A 123 -0.34 3.54 -24.06
C LEU A 123 -1.35 4.04 -23.01
N MET A 124 -1.05 5.16 -22.36
CA MET A 124 -1.83 5.72 -21.26
C MET A 124 -2.49 7.05 -21.59
N THR A 125 -2.19 7.68 -22.73
CA THR A 125 -2.74 9.00 -23.06
C THR A 125 -4.28 9.01 -23.06
N PRO A 126 -4.96 10.05 -22.52
CA PRO A 126 -4.40 11.26 -21.91
C PRO A 126 -4.38 11.18 -20.36
N HIS A 127 -4.33 9.98 -19.78
CA HIS A 127 -4.43 9.79 -18.34
C HIS A 127 -3.39 10.63 -17.59
N GLY A 128 -3.74 11.17 -16.42
CA GLY A 128 -2.88 12.12 -15.69
C GLY A 128 -1.49 11.58 -15.33
N PHE A 129 -1.29 10.26 -15.34
CA PHE A 129 0.01 9.64 -15.13
C PHE A 129 1.02 9.90 -16.27
N THR A 130 0.58 10.34 -17.46
CA THR A 130 1.49 10.78 -18.53
C THR A 130 2.11 12.16 -18.28
N LYS A 131 1.85 12.77 -17.11
CA LYS A 131 2.50 14.04 -16.71
C LYS A 131 3.76 13.81 -15.90
N GLU A 132 3.71 12.88 -14.94
CA GLU A 132 4.86 12.38 -14.23
C GLU A 132 4.45 11.08 -13.52
N HIS A 133 5.26 10.03 -13.66
CA HIS A 133 5.13 8.78 -12.94
C HIS A 133 6.49 8.23 -12.52
N ASP A 134 7.01 8.76 -11.41
CA ASP A 134 8.25 8.27 -10.84
C ASP A 134 8.17 6.84 -10.25
N GLU A 135 9.32 6.15 -10.24
CA GLU A 135 9.58 4.99 -9.39
C GLU A 135 9.49 5.37 -7.89
N PRO A 136 9.07 4.42 -7.01
CA PRO A 136 8.96 4.69 -5.59
C PRO A 136 10.33 4.83 -4.90
N ARG A 137 10.37 5.69 -3.87
CA ARG A 137 11.51 5.83 -2.94
C ARG A 137 11.11 5.58 -1.49
N SER A 138 12.02 5.87 -0.55
CA SER A 138 11.83 5.56 0.87
C SER A 138 10.55 6.18 1.44
N HIS A 139 9.85 5.46 2.32
CA HIS A 139 8.54 5.83 2.85
C HIS A 139 8.47 7.20 3.53
N GLY A 140 9.57 7.68 4.12
CA GLY A 140 9.64 9.02 4.71
C GLY A 140 9.29 10.18 3.77
N PHE A 141 9.29 9.95 2.45
CA PHE A 141 8.95 10.95 1.45
C PHE A 141 7.52 10.85 0.90
N MET A 142 6.75 9.83 1.24
CA MET A 142 5.50 9.52 0.52
C MET A 142 4.50 10.68 0.49
N LEU A 143 4.42 11.47 1.56
CA LEU A 143 3.56 12.65 1.60
C LEU A 143 4.19 13.79 0.80
N ILE A 144 5.49 14.07 0.98
CA ILE A 144 6.21 15.11 0.24
C ILE A 144 6.10 14.88 -1.28
N ASP A 145 6.40 13.67 -1.75
CA ASP A 145 6.37 13.33 -3.18
C ASP A 145 4.97 13.45 -3.77
N HIS A 146 3.94 13.10 -2.99
CA HIS A 146 2.56 13.26 -3.44
C HIS A 146 2.19 14.72 -3.72
N PHE A 147 2.77 15.68 -3.00
CA PHE A 147 2.55 17.11 -3.25
C PHE A 147 3.38 17.63 -4.41
N LEU A 148 4.60 17.13 -4.58
CA LEU A 148 5.54 17.61 -5.58
C LEU A 148 5.31 17.03 -6.97
N VAL A 149 4.60 15.91 -7.09
CA VAL A 149 4.44 15.24 -8.37
C VAL A 149 3.51 16.02 -9.31
N ASP A 150 3.93 16.23 -10.54
CA ASP A 150 3.32 17.09 -11.55
C ASP A 150 1.91 16.66 -11.91
N ARG A 151 1.56 15.37 -11.71
CA ARG A 151 0.18 14.90 -11.93
C ARG A 151 -0.82 15.28 -10.85
N ALA A 152 -0.38 15.76 -9.68
CA ALA A 152 -1.22 15.83 -8.48
C ALA A 152 -1.94 17.17 -8.30
N TYR A 153 -1.20 18.28 -8.27
CA TYR A 153 -1.70 19.59 -7.85
C TYR A 153 -1.41 20.70 -8.86
N GLY A 154 -1.20 20.36 -10.12
CA GLY A 154 -0.92 21.33 -11.17
C GLY A 154 0.43 22.04 -11.01
N GLY A 155 1.40 21.42 -10.35
CA GLY A 155 2.69 22.06 -10.02
C GLY A 155 2.62 23.12 -8.91
N ARG A 156 1.48 23.26 -8.22
CA ARG A 156 1.27 24.25 -7.16
C ARG A 156 2.26 24.18 -6.01
N PHE A 157 2.58 22.97 -5.57
CA PHE A 157 3.47 22.74 -4.45
C PHE A 157 4.86 22.39 -4.95
N GLN A 158 5.86 23.07 -4.40
CA GLN A 158 7.24 22.96 -4.85
C GLN A 158 8.17 22.79 -3.64
N LEU A 159 9.33 22.19 -3.88
CA LEU A 159 10.40 22.15 -2.88
C LEU A 159 10.83 23.58 -2.57
N LYS A 160 11.02 23.89 -1.28
CA LYS A 160 11.65 25.15 -0.88
C LYS A 160 13.05 25.30 -1.45
N SER A 161 13.78 24.18 -1.54
CA SER A 161 15.09 24.10 -2.18
C SER A 161 15.31 22.69 -2.71
N TRP A 162 15.91 22.57 -3.89
CA TRP A 162 16.36 21.27 -4.43
C TRP A 162 17.41 20.59 -3.53
N ARG A 163 18.09 21.35 -2.66
CA ARG A 163 18.98 20.78 -1.63
C ARG A 163 18.23 19.94 -0.60
N ASP A 164 16.92 20.16 -0.45
CA ASP A 164 16.05 19.43 0.47
C ASP A 164 15.50 18.13 -0.13
N ILE A 165 15.92 17.70 -1.33
CA ILE A 165 15.39 16.47 -1.98
C ILE A 165 15.57 15.22 -1.12
N ALA A 166 16.61 15.17 -0.27
CA ALA A 166 16.87 14.08 0.67
C ALA A 166 16.33 14.33 2.08
N LYS A 167 15.70 15.49 2.34
CA LYS A 167 15.19 15.87 3.66
C LYS A 167 13.85 15.21 3.91
N VAL A 168 13.83 14.24 4.83
CA VAL A 168 12.60 13.65 5.39
C VAL A 168 12.07 14.50 6.53
N GLY A 169 10.78 14.37 6.84
CA GLY A 169 10.16 15.05 7.98
C GLY A 169 8.79 15.61 7.64
N LYS A 170 8.47 16.76 8.24
CA LYS A 170 7.17 17.41 8.07
C LYS A 170 7.05 18.04 6.68
N LEU A 171 5.90 17.83 6.04
CA LEU A 171 5.57 18.32 4.70
C LEU A 171 5.91 19.81 4.55
N TRP A 172 5.36 20.66 5.41
CA TRP A 172 5.47 22.11 5.31
C TRP A 172 6.83 22.68 5.73
N GLU A 173 7.74 21.85 6.25
CA GLU A 173 9.13 22.25 6.46
C GLU A 173 9.93 22.20 5.16
N VAL A 174 9.53 21.33 4.22
CA VAL A 174 10.27 21.02 2.98
C VAL A 174 9.57 21.60 1.73
N VAL A 175 8.24 21.64 1.75
CA VAL A 175 7.39 22.08 0.63
C VAL A 175 6.81 23.46 0.94
N HIS A 176 6.68 24.30 -0.08
CA HIS A 176 5.87 25.52 -0.02
C HIS A 176 4.74 25.49 -1.05
N ASP A 177 3.69 26.27 -0.79
CA ASP A 177 2.61 26.52 -1.75
C ASP A 177 2.93 27.77 -2.56
N THR A 178 3.13 27.62 -3.87
CA THR A 178 3.38 28.77 -4.75
C THR A 178 2.10 29.48 -5.18
N GLY A 179 0.94 28.82 -5.05
CA GLY A 179 -0.34 29.25 -5.63
C GLY A 179 -0.39 29.26 -7.15
N LYS A 180 0.68 28.84 -7.84
CA LYS A 180 0.80 28.91 -9.30
C LYS A 180 0.56 27.55 -9.94
N GLU A 181 0.07 27.55 -11.17
CA GLU A 181 -0.03 26.34 -11.98
C GLU A 181 1.07 26.32 -13.02
N LEU A 182 1.65 25.15 -13.26
CA LEU A 182 2.69 24.95 -14.27
C LEU A 182 2.10 24.24 -15.49
N PRO A 183 2.52 24.59 -16.73
CA PRO A 183 2.22 23.79 -17.91
C PRO A 183 2.71 22.35 -17.76
N GLN A 184 2.12 21.42 -18.50
CA GLN A 184 2.45 19.98 -18.46
C GLN A 184 2.25 19.30 -17.09
N THR A 185 1.35 19.84 -16.27
CA THR A 185 0.93 19.23 -15.02
C THR A 185 -0.54 18.79 -15.09
N ALA A 186 -1.01 18.04 -14.07
CA ALA A 186 -2.40 17.67 -13.89
C ALA A 186 -2.85 17.85 -12.43
N LYS A 187 -4.17 17.81 -12.21
CA LYS A 187 -4.81 18.00 -10.90
C LYS A 187 -5.50 16.74 -10.41
N ALA A 188 -4.84 15.58 -10.52
CA ALA A 188 -5.44 14.28 -10.21
C ALA A 188 -5.60 14.02 -8.70
N ALA A 189 -4.90 14.76 -7.84
CA ALA A 189 -5.00 14.56 -6.40
C ALA A 189 -6.39 14.91 -5.86
N ASN A 190 -6.77 14.16 -4.84
CA ASN A 190 -8.05 14.27 -4.15
C ASN A 190 -7.88 13.75 -2.71
N THR A 191 -8.89 13.94 -1.86
CA THR A 191 -8.80 13.61 -0.43
C THR A 191 -8.59 12.12 -0.15
N VAL A 192 -9.03 11.22 -1.04
CA VAL A 192 -8.82 9.76 -0.89
C VAL A 192 -7.35 9.39 -1.02
N CYS A 193 -6.58 10.09 -1.85
CA CYS A 193 -5.15 9.84 -2.05
C CYS A 193 -4.37 9.83 -0.72
N PHE A 194 -4.73 10.70 0.22
CA PHE A 194 -4.03 10.83 1.51
C PHE A 194 -4.10 9.58 2.39
N SER A 195 -5.13 8.75 2.20
CA SER A 195 -5.31 7.51 2.97
C SER A 195 -4.16 6.52 2.84
N CYS A 196 -3.38 6.64 1.76
CA CYS A 196 -2.17 5.84 1.53
C CYS A 196 -0.87 6.65 1.69
N LYS A 197 -0.91 7.83 2.34
CA LYS A 197 0.23 8.76 2.43
C LYS A 197 0.49 9.29 3.85
N THR A 198 -0.54 9.37 4.68
CA THR A 198 -0.46 9.94 6.03
C THR A 198 -1.50 9.32 6.96
N THR A 199 -1.32 9.53 8.26
CA THR A 199 -2.29 9.12 9.30
C THR A 199 -2.86 10.31 10.08
N ASP A 200 -2.46 11.55 9.75
CA ASP A 200 -2.87 12.74 10.53
C ASP A 200 -4.38 13.01 10.51
N PHE A 201 -5.06 12.53 9.47
CA PHE A 201 -6.50 12.69 9.31
C PHE A 201 -7.34 11.69 10.12
N ILE A 202 -6.72 10.68 10.76
CA ILE A 202 -7.43 9.47 11.25
C ILE A 202 -8.62 9.74 12.17
N LEU A 203 -8.58 10.84 12.95
CA LEU A 203 -9.66 11.24 13.87
C LEU A 203 -10.70 12.19 13.26
N LYS A 204 -10.55 12.55 11.97
CA LYS A 204 -11.32 13.57 11.25
C LYS A 204 -11.95 13.05 9.96
N TRP A 205 -11.44 11.95 9.42
CA TRP A 205 -11.97 11.31 8.21
C TRP A 205 -13.05 10.29 8.58
N PRO A 206 -14.27 10.46 8.06
CA PRO A 206 -15.34 9.49 8.23
C PRO A 206 -15.04 8.23 7.41
N TYR A 207 -15.59 7.09 7.82
CA TYR A 207 -15.37 5.81 7.15
C TYR A 207 -15.74 5.91 5.66
N MET A 208 -14.85 5.43 4.79
CA MET A 208 -14.92 5.55 3.33
C MET A 208 -14.84 6.97 2.78
N GLY A 209 -14.81 8.00 3.64
CA GLY A 209 -14.93 9.41 3.27
C GLY A 209 -16.35 9.86 3.00
N ASP A 210 -17.35 9.15 3.55
CA ASP A 210 -18.76 9.53 3.41
C ASP A 210 -19.07 10.85 4.14
N PRO A 211 -19.99 11.70 3.65
CA PRO A 211 -20.39 12.91 4.36
C PRO A 211 -20.84 12.61 5.80
N HIS A 212 -20.36 13.37 6.78
CA HIS A 212 -20.69 13.17 8.19
C HIS A 212 -20.77 14.51 8.93
N PRO A 213 -21.78 14.74 9.80
CA PRO A 213 -21.99 16.03 10.47
C PRO A 213 -20.85 16.48 11.39
N ALA A 214 -20.09 15.54 11.96
CA ALA A 214 -18.99 15.82 12.87
C ALA A 214 -17.69 16.33 12.19
N THR A 215 -17.67 16.51 10.88
CA THR A 215 -16.45 16.93 10.15
C THR A 215 -16.79 17.60 8.82
N ASP A 216 -15.91 18.49 8.37
CA ASP A 216 -15.95 19.09 7.04
C ASP A 216 -15.30 18.19 5.97
N LEU A 217 -14.60 17.12 6.39
CA LEU A 217 -13.90 16.22 5.49
C LEU A 217 -14.81 15.16 4.87
N LYS A 218 -14.72 15.03 3.55
CA LYS A 218 -15.30 13.93 2.77
C LYS A 218 -14.44 13.63 1.54
N ARG A 219 -14.79 12.61 0.76
CA ARG A 219 -14.25 12.43 -0.60
C ARG A 219 -14.46 13.70 -1.42
N GLY A 220 -13.40 14.17 -2.08
CA GLY A 220 -13.43 15.42 -2.83
C GLY A 220 -12.14 15.64 -3.62
N GLY A 221 -12.26 16.21 -4.81
CA GLY A 221 -11.12 16.56 -5.67
C GLY A 221 -10.39 17.82 -5.20
N ASN A 222 -9.66 18.46 -6.11
CA ASN A 222 -9.15 19.81 -5.88
C ASN A 222 -10.30 20.85 -5.96
N PRO A 223 -10.42 21.82 -5.03
CA PRO A 223 -9.45 22.21 -3.99
C PRO A 223 -9.60 21.50 -2.62
N ALA A 224 -10.60 20.65 -2.40
CA ALA A 224 -10.83 20.01 -1.10
C ALA A 224 -9.61 19.26 -0.55
N ALA A 225 -8.81 18.63 -1.43
CA ALA A 225 -7.55 18.00 -1.05
C ALA A 225 -6.51 18.99 -0.50
N ILE A 226 -6.41 20.17 -1.13
CA ILE A 226 -5.51 21.25 -0.69
C ILE A 226 -5.94 21.80 0.66
N ASP A 227 -7.25 21.98 0.86
CA ASP A 227 -7.79 22.52 2.11
C ASP A 227 -7.57 21.53 3.27
N MET A 228 -7.86 20.25 3.04
CA MET A 228 -7.55 19.17 3.99
C MET A 228 -6.06 19.14 4.34
N ALA A 229 -5.19 19.28 3.33
CA ALA A 229 -3.75 19.29 3.51
C ALA A 229 -3.28 20.39 4.44
N LYS A 230 -3.63 21.64 4.10
CA LYS A 230 -3.19 22.82 4.85
C LYS A 230 -3.69 22.81 6.30
N LYS A 231 -4.91 22.31 6.51
CA LYS A 231 -5.54 22.31 7.83
C LYS A 231 -5.03 21.21 8.74
N TYR A 232 -4.69 20.03 8.19
CA TYR A 232 -4.52 18.83 9.02
C TYR A 232 -3.27 18.00 8.76
N LEU A 233 -2.61 18.10 7.61
CA LEU A 233 -1.56 17.14 7.23
C LEU A 233 -0.16 17.71 7.44
N GLN A 234 0.72 16.93 8.08
CA GLN A 234 2.11 17.29 8.33
C GLN A 234 3.06 16.10 8.13
N ASN A 235 2.65 14.91 8.54
CA ASN A 235 3.51 13.74 8.68
C ASN A 235 3.22 12.69 7.59
N PRO A 236 4.24 11.95 7.12
CA PRO A 236 3.99 10.75 6.32
C PRO A 236 3.26 9.68 7.15
N MET A 237 2.89 8.56 6.52
CA MET A 237 2.34 7.40 7.21
C MET A 237 3.19 7.04 8.44
N GLY A 238 2.53 6.96 9.60
CA GLY A 238 3.20 6.82 10.89
C GLY A 238 2.99 5.47 11.56
N CYS A 239 3.59 5.30 12.74
CA CYS A 239 3.56 4.06 13.50
C CYS A 239 2.13 3.54 13.74
N ILE A 240 1.18 4.45 13.97
CA ILE A 240 -0.20 4.11 14.30
C ILE A 240 -1.04 3.64 13.10
N HIS A 241 -0.48 3.69 11.89
CA HIS A 241 -1.12 3.14 10.69
C HIS A 241 -1.22 1.60 10.76
N CYS A 242 -0.20 0.96 11.33
CA CYS A 242 -0.12 -0.50 11.46
C CYS A 242 -0.23 -0.99 12.91
N HIS A 243 -0.06 -0.10 13.89
CA HIS A 243 -0.10 -0.44 15.32
C HIS A 243 -1.21 0.33 16.03
N ASP A 244 -2.09 -0.38 16.72
CA ASP A 244 -3.07 0.28 17.57
C ASP A 244 -2.35 0.98 18.74
N PRO A 245 -2.51 2.30 18.94
CA PRO A 245 -1.79 3.01 20.00
C PRO A 245 -2.25 2.62 21.41
N HIS A 246 -3.46 2.09 21.56
CA HIS A 246 -4.03 1.70 22.86
C HIS A 246 -3.64 0.26 23.23
N ALA A 247 -3.70 -0.66 22.26
CA ALA A 247 -3.45 -2.09 22.47
C ALA A 247 -2.01 -2.51 22.13
N ALA A 248 -1.27 -1.73 21.33
CA ALA A 248 -0.05 -2.15 20.63
C ALA A 248 -0.26 -3.44 19.80
N LYS A 249 -1.48 -3.65 19.30
CA LYS A 249 -1.83 -4.77 18.41
C LYS A 249 -1.63 -4.38 16.96
N PRO A 250 -1.35 -5.34 16.06
CA PRO A 250 -1.38 -5.11 14.63
C PRO A 250 -2.80 -4.71 14.20
N ARG A 251 -2.91 -3.66 13.41
CA ARG A 251 -4.18 -3.17 12.89
C ARG A 251 -4.04 -2.60 11.48
N VAL A 252 -5.17 -2.48 10.81
CA VAL A 252 -5.33 -1.64 9.64
C VAL A 252 -6.29 -0.49 9.96
N ILE A 253 -6.09 0.64 9.31
CA ILE A 253 -6.96 1.82 9.36
C ILE A 253 -7.51 2.21 7.99
N LYS A 254 -6.99 1.61 6.90
CA LYS A 254 -7.48 1.84 5.54
C LYS A 254 -8.91 1.34 5.41
N ASP A 255 -9.82 2.28 5.22
CA ASP A 255 -11.26 2.05 5.17
C ASP A 255 -11.68 1.10 4.05
N ALA A 256 -11.19 1.31 2.82
CA ALA A 256 -11.48 0.48 1.66
C ALA A 256 -11.00 -0.97 1.82
N LEU A 257 -9.90 -1.19 2.54
CA LEU A 257 -9.41 -2.53 2.87
C LEU A 257 -10.34 -3.23 3.86
N ILE A 258 -10.73 -2.53 4.93
CA ILE A 258 -11.71 -3.04 5.90
C ILE A 258 -13.04 -3.33 5.19
N HIS A 259 -13.44 -2.48 4.25
CA HIS A 259 -14.66 -2.63 3.49
C HIS A 259 -14.61 -3.89 2.60
N ALA A 260 -13.51 -4.11 1.89
CA ALA A 260 -13.32 -5.31 1.08
C ALA A 260 -13.37 -6.59 1.94
N ILE A 261 -12.57 -6.63 3.00
CA ILE A 261 -12.38 -7.83 3.83
C ILE A 261 -13.61 -8.14 4.68
N VAL A 262 -14.16 -7.14 5.36
CA VAL A 262 -15.20 -7.31 6.39
C VAL A 262 -16.57 -7.00 5.82
N ASP A 263 -16.78 -5.81 5.25
CA ASP A 263 -18.14 -5.37 4.87
C ASP A 263 -18.67 -6.12 3.64
N ARG A 264 -17.79 -6.44 2.68
CA ARG A 264 -18.11 -7.30 1.53
C ARG A 264 -17.86 -8.79 1.79
N GLY A 265 -17.29 -9.14 2.94
CA GLY A 265 -17.04 -10.54 3.33
C GLY A 265 -16.05 -11.31 2.44
N GLU A 266 -15.17 -10.62 1.71
CA GLU A 266 -14.22 -11.27 0.79
C GLU A 266 -13.05 -11.95 1.52
N GLY A 267 -12.88 -11.67 2.81
CA GLY A 267 -11.83 -12.24 3.62
C GLY A 267 -10.44 -11.66 3.34
N THR A 268 -9.49 -12.00 4.20
CA THR A 268 -8.12 -11.48 4.16
C THR A 268 -7.27 -12.06 3.03
N TYR A 269 -7.61 -13.27 2.59
CA TYR A 269 -6.97 -14.03 1.52
C TYR A 269 -8.09 -14.59 0.64
N PRO A 270 -8.61 -13.83 -0.34
CA PRO A 270 -9.80 -14.22 -1.10
C PRO A 270 -9.59 -15.48 -1.97
N TYR A 271 -8.34 -15.82 -2.26
CA TYR A 271 -7.96 -17.05 -2.99
C TYR A 271 -7.55 -18.21 -2.06
N ASP A 272 -7.61 -18.03 -0.74
CA ASP A 272 -7.43 -19.08 0.28
C ASP A 272 -8.34 -18.81 1.48
N MET A 273 -9.60 -19.26 1.37
CA MET A 273 -10.61 -19.04 2.40
C MET A 273 -10.30 -19.77 3.71
N GLU A 274 -9.55 -20.87 3.68
CA GLU A 274 -9.12 -21.55 4.90
C GLU A 274 -8.08 -20.75 5.66
N LYS A 275 -7.16 -20.08 4.94
CA LYS A 275 -6.26 -19.08 5.54
C LYS A 275 -7.02 -17.87 6.05
N SER A 276 -8.05 -17.40 5.34
CA SER A 276 -8.91 -16.31 5.81
C SER A 276 -9.65 -16.62 7.12
N LYS A 277 -10.06 -17.88 7.34
CA LYS A 277 -10.64 -18.30 8.63
C LYS A 277 -9.65 -18.25 9.79
N LYS A 278 -8.35 -18.29 9.52
CA LYS A 278 -7.27 -18.30 10.53
C LYS A 278 -6.64 -16.93 10.72
N VAL A 279 -6.57 -16.11 9.67
CA VAL A 279 -6.07 -14.73 9.73
C VAL A 279 -7.29 -13.81 9.72
N LEU A 280 -7.69 -13.36 10.91
CA LEU A 280 -8.94 -12.64 11.09
C LEU A 280 -8.68 -11.14 11.22
N MET A 281 -9.56 -10.36 10.61
CA MET A 281 -9.68 -8.91 10.82
C MET A 281 -10.99 -8.61 11.55
N LYS A 282 -10.91 -8.08 12.77
CA LYS A 282 -12.07 -7.61 13.51
C LYS A 282 -12.25 -6.11 13.29
N LYS A 283 -13.32 -5.72 12.59
CA LYS A 283 -13.73 -4.31 12.47
C LYS A 283 -14.19 -3.81 13.85
N ILE A 284 -13.63 -2.68 14.27
CA ILE A 284 -14.07 -1.92 15.44
C ILE A 284 -14.45 -0.54 14.94
N GLU A 285 -15.69 -0.15 15.20
CA GLU A 285 -16.24 1.14 14.83
C GLU A 285 -16.17 2.11 16.01
N PHE A 286 -15.95 3.38 15.71
CA PHE A 286 -15.97 4.48 16.66
C PHE A 286 -17.01 5.49 16.21
N GLN A 287 -17.75 6.00 17.18
CA GLN A 287 -18.84 6.93 16.93
C GLN A 287 -18.46 8.38 17.25
N ARG A 288 -19.25 9.30 16.71
CA ARG A 288 -19.34 10.72 17.08
C ARG A 288 -20.80 11.04 17.24
N ASP A 289 -21.19 11.57 18.39
CA ASP A 289 -22.57 11.99 18.68
C ASP A 289 -23.61 10.89 18.39
N GLY A 290 -23.29 9.65 18.79
CA GLY A 290 -24.13 8.47 18.58
C GLY A 290 -24.20 7.95 17.13
N LYS A 291 -23.41 8.50 16.21
CA LYS A 291 -23.36 8.09 14.80
C LYS A 291 -22.05 7.39 14.45
N PRO A 292 -22.08 6.32 13.63
CA PRO A 292 -20.89 5.71 13.05
C PRO A 292 -20.01 6.75 12.37
N PHE A 293 -18.76 6.87 12.80
CA PHE A 293 -17.84 7.85 12.26
C PHE A 293 -16.67 7.21 11.55
N ARG A 294 -15.90 6.36 12.22
CA ARG A 294 -14.70 5.73 11.64
C ARG A 294 -14.53 4.30 12.10
N ALA A 295 -13.69 3.53 11.43
CA ALA A 295 -13.36 2.16 11.84
C ALA A 295 -11.85 1.86 11.80
N ILE A 296 -11.46 0.80 12.50
CA ILE A 296 -10.18 0.09 12.35
C ILE A 296 -10.44 -1.40 12.18
N GLY A 297 -9.49 -2.12 11.57
CA GLY A 297 -9.46 -3.58 11.56
C GLY A 297 -8.34 -4.09 12.46
N ILE A 298 -8.67 -4.64 13.63
CA ILE A 298 -7.68 -5.32 14.48
C ILE A 298 -7.38 -6.70 13.90
N LEU A 299 -6.10 -6.99 13.65
CA LEU A 299 -5.67 -8.30 13.19
C LEU A 299 -5.42 -9.23 14.38
N ASN A 300 -5.80 -10.50 14.25
CA ASN A 300 -5.52 -11.50 15.28
C ASN A 300 -4.04 -11.92 15.37
N LYS A 301 -3.27 -11.67 14.30
CA LYS A 301 -1.81 -11.87 14.23
C LYS A 301 -1.15 -10.71 13.48
N PRO A 302 0.18 -10.46 13.64
CA PRO A 302 0.88 -9.39 12.93
C PRO A 302 1.21 -9.78 11.49
N ASP A 303 0.17 -10.01 10.69
CA ASP A 303 0.27 -10.39 9.28
C ASP A 303 0.69 -9.19 8.43
N SER A 304 1.95 -9.15 7.98
CA SER A 304 2.41 -7.99 7.20
C SER A 304 1.79 -7.90 5.81
N ASN A 305 1.25 -8.98 5.25
CA ASN A 305 0.59 -8.90 3.95
C ASN A 305 -0.61 -7.95 4.05
N LEU A 306 -1.40 -8.07 5.12
CA LEU A 306 -2.53 -7.17 5.37
C LEU A 306 -2.13 -5.78 5.86
N LEU A 307 -1.03 -5.65 6.60
CA LEU A 307 -0.53 -4.34 7.02
C LEU A 307 -0.03 -3.52 5.81
N CYS A 308 0.64 -4.18 4.86
CA CYS A 308 1.10 -3.59 3.61
C CYS A 308 -0.05 -3.34 2.62
N ALA A 309 -1.08 -4.20 2.63
CA ALA A 309 -2.27 -4.08 1.79
C ALA A 309 -3.08 -2.78 2.03
N GLN A 310 -2.78 -2.01 3.08
CA GLN A 310 -3.40 -0.70 3.27
C GLN A 310 -3.06 0.27 2.14
N CYS A 311 -1.93 0.06 1.46
CA CYS A 311 -1.46 0.91 0.38
C CYS A 311 -1.05 0.12 -0.86
N HIS A 312 -0.37 -1.02 -0.71
CA HIS A 312 0.24 -1.79 -1.79
C HIS A 312 -0.76 -2.75 -2.44
N VAL A 313 -1.78 -2.16 -3.06
CA VAL A 313 -2.91 -2.83 -3.72
C VAL A 313 -3.31 -2.07 -4.99
N GLU A 314 -4.13 -2.71 -5.81
CA GLU A 314 -4.94 -2.06 -6.85
C GLU A 314 -6.14 -1.32 -6.21
N TYR A 315 -6.51 -0.16 -6.74
CA TYR A 315 -7.56 0.67 -6.14
C TYR A 315 -8.09 1.78 -7.04
N ASN A 316 -9.35 2.14 -6.80
CA ASN A 316 -9.85 3.45 -7.13
C ASN A 316 -9.53 4.43 -6.00
N CYS A 317 -8.93 5.56 -6.38
CA CYS A 317 -8.88 6.76 -5.56
C CYS A 317 -9.26 7.99 -6.39
N ASN A 318 -10.19 7.86 -7.33
CA ASN A 318 -10.37 8.84 -8.40
C ASN A 318 -11.80 8.81 -8.94
N PRO A 319 -12.23 9.90 -9.60
CA PRO A 319 -13.41 9.85 -10.45
C PRO A 319 -13.15 8.94 -11.66
N GLY A 320 -14.22 8.61 -12.37
CA GLY A 320 -14.19 7.81 -13.60
C GLY A 320 -15.50 7.96 -14.36
N PHE A 321 -15.91 6.91 -15.05
CA PHE A 321 -17.22 6.86 -15.72
C PHE A 321 -17.73 5.43 -15.82
N ASP A 322 -19.04 5.29 -15.99
CA ASP A 322 -19.67 4.02 -16.33
C ASP A 322 -19.50 3.76 -17.84
N PRO A 323 -18.84 2.67 -18.25
CA PRO A 323 -18.60 2.38 -19.67
C PRO A 323 -19.87 2.05 -20.47
N LYS A 324 -20.96 1.62 -19.81
CA LYS A 324 -22.23 1.28 -20.46
C LYS A 324 -23.07 2.52 -20.75
N THR A 325 -23.15 3.44 -19.78
CA THR A 325 -23.98 4.64 -19.88
C THR A 325 -23.21 5.89 -20.33
N GLY A 326 -21.88 5.88 -20.15
CA GLY A 326 -21.03 7.06 -20.33
C GLY A 326 -21.15 8.10 -19.22
N ALA A 327 -21.95 7.83 -18.18
CA ALA A 327 -22.17 8.75 -17.08
C ALA A 327 -20.89 8.95 -16.26
N ALA A 328 -20.59 10.20 -15.93
CA ALA A 328 -19.44 10.53 -15.09
C ALA A 328 -19.66 10.05 -13.64
N ILE A 329 -18.63 9.46 -13.06
CA ILE A 329 -18.56 9.06 -11.66
C ILE A 329 -17.64 10.06 -10.97
N THR A 330 -18.20 10.83 -10.04
CA THR A 330 -17.45 11.87 -9.32
C THR A 330 -16.87 11.34 -8.01
N MET A 331 -16.12 12.17 -7.29
CA MET A 331 -15.59 11.81 -5.97
C MET A 331 -16.68 11.57 -4.92
N ASP A 332 -17.90 12.08 -5.10
CA ASP A 332 -18.99 11.83 -4.14
C ASP A 332 -19.44 10.36 -4.15
N ASP A 333 -19.25 9.66 -5.27
CA ASP A 333 -19.52 8.23 -5.37
C ASP A 333 -18.54 7.44 -4.50
N ARG A 334 -19.05 6.41 -3.82
CA ARG A 334 -18.25 5.56 -2.94
C ARG A 334 -17.23 4.72 -3.73
N ILE A 335 -17.49 4.44 -5.01
CA ILE A 335 -16.55 3.73 -5.88
C ILE A 335 -15.24 4.52 -6.11
N ALA A 336 -15.22 5.83 -5.84
CA ALA A 336 -14.00 6.64 -5.87
C ALA A 336 -13.03 6.37 -4.70
N ASN A 337 -13.43 5.53 -3.73
CA ASN A 337 -12.55 4.95 -2.71
C ASN A 337 -12.85 3.45 -2.59
N TYR A 338 -12.20 2.65 -3.43
CA TYR A 338 -12.58 1.26 -3.62
C TYR A 338 -11.37 0.37 -3.85
N PHE A 339 -11.32 -0.77 -3.16
CA PHE A 339 -10.31 -1.81 -3.39
C PHE A 339 -10.99 -2.95 -4.15
N PRO A 340 -10.62 -3.22 -5.42
CA PRO A 340 -11.12 -4.37 -6.15
C PRO A 340 -10.78 -5.69 -5.49
N TRP A 341 -9.64 -5.80 -4.80
CA TRP A 341 -9.28 -6.94 -3.96
C TRP A 341 -9.34 -8.29 -4.71
N VAL A 342 -8.88 -8.28 -5.95
CA VAL A 342 -8.81 -9.43 -6.86
C VAL A 342 -7.49 -9.40 -7.61
N ASN A 343 -7.04 -10.56 -8.10
CA ASN A 343 -5.82 -10.64 -8.90
C ASN A 343 -6.03 -10.17 -10.35
N VAL A 344 -4.93 -10.15 -11.11
CA VAL A 344 -4.86 -9.68 -12.51
C VAL A 344 -5.88 -10.33 -13.46
N PHE A 345 -6.27 -11.58 -13.22
CA PHE A 345 -7.18 -12.30 -14.12
C PHE A 345 -8.65 -12.00 -13.85
N ASP A 346 -8.97 -11.50 -12.67
CA ASP A 346 -10.34 -11.19 -12.24
C ASP A 346 -10.66 -9.68 -12.29
N ILE A 347 -9.64 -8.82 -12.41
CA ILE A 347 -9.80 -7.36 -12.33
C ILE A 347 -10.68 -6.76 -13.42
N GLN A 348 -10.58 -7.28 -14.65
CA GLN A 348 -11.42 -6.82 -15.77
C GLN A 348 -12.90 -7.07 -15.48
N LYS A 349 -13.23 -8.29 -15.02
CA LYS A 349 -14.59 -8.64 -14.64
C LYS A 349 -15.04 -7.80 -13.45
N ARG A 350 -14.18 -7.62 -12.44
CA ARG A 350 -14.51 -6.86 -11.23
C ARG A 350 -14.94 -5.43 -11.54
N TYR A 351 -14.21 -4.73 -12.41
CA TYR A 351 -14.57 -3.38 -12.81
C TYR A 351 -15.79 -3.32 -13.75
N ALA A 352 -16.00 -4.35 -14.58
CA ALA A 352 -17.21 -4.46 -15.37
C ALA A 352 -18.47 -4.67 -14.50
N ASP A 353 -18.37 -5.46 -13.43
CA ASP A 353 -19.47 -5.74 -12.49
C ASP A 353 -19.90 -4.47 -11.74
N VAL A 354 -18.95 -3.62 -11.32
CA VAL A 354 -19.23 -2.35 -10.64
C VAL A 354 -19.45 -1.17 -11.58
N GLY A 355 -19.37 -1.39 -12.90
CA GLY A 355 -19.63 -0.36 -13.91
C GLY A 355 -18.66 0.82 -13.84
N PHE A 356 -17.35 0.56 -13.79
CA PHE A 356 -16.34 1.63 -13.65
C PHE A 356 -15.19 1.48 -14.65
N LYS A 357 -14.80 2.60 -15.27
CA LYS A 357 -13.57 2.79 -16.02
C LYS A 357 -12.95 4.15 -15.71
N ASP A 358 -11.62 4.19 -15.70
CA ASP A 358 -10.86 5.37 -15.30
C ASP A 358 -10.81 6.43 -16.39
N PHE A 359 -10.52 6.02 -17.63
CA PHE A 359 -10.34 6.95 -18.74
C PHE A 359 -10.70 6.33 -20.09
N ARG A 360 -10.89 7.19 -21.09
CA ARG A 360 -10.91 6.78 -22.49
C ARG A 360 -9.54 7.02 -23.09
N HIS A 361 -8.97 6.01 -23.73
CA HIS A 361 -7.70 6.16 -24.41
C HIS A 361 -7.79 7.24 -25.50
N GLY A 362 -6.85 8.18 -25.53
CA GLY A 362 -6.93 9.39 -26.35
C GLY A 362 -6.89 9.12 -27.86
N ILE A 363 -6.29 8.01 -28.27
CA ILE A 363 -6.19 7.61 -29.69
C ILE A 363 -7.36 6.70 -30.11
N THR A 364 -7.58 5.59 -29.38
CA THR A 364 -8.56 4.56 -29.77
C THR A 364 -9.97 4.81 -29.24
N GLY A 365 -10.16 5.68 -28.25
CA GLY A 365 -11.45 5.91 -27.58
C GLY A 365 -11.90 4.76 -26.64
N ALA A 366 -11.13 3.67 -26.58
CA ALA A 366 -11.45 2.51 -25.76
C ALA A 366 -11.53 2.92 -24.27
N PRO A 367 -12.55 2.44 -23.53
CA PRO A 367 -12.66 2.68 -22.10
C PRO A 367 -11.70 1.75 -21.34
N LEU A 368 -10.71 2.32 -20.65
CA LEU A 368 -9.62 1.59 -20.01
C LEU A 368 -9.63 1.74 -18.48
N THR A 369 -9.10 0.73 -17.81
CA THR A 369 -8.82 0.73 -16.37
C THR A 369 -7.39 1.19 -16.14
N LYS A 370 -7.15 2.06 -15.17
CA LYS A 370 -5.82 2.41 -14.69
C LYS A 370 -5.44 1.48 -13.54
N LEU A 371 -4.26 0.87 -13.60
CA LEU A 371 -3.77 -0.05 -12.56
C LEU A 371 -2.71 0.59 -11.67
N GLN A 372 -2.71 0.32 -10.37
CA GLN A 372 -1.77 0.89 -9.40
C GLN A 372 -1.24 -0.21 -8.48
N HIS A 373 0.09 -0.36 -8.44
CA HIS A 373 0.88 -1.13 -7.46
C HIS A 373 0.15 -2.29 -6.73
N PRO A 374 -0.30 -3.34 -7.47
CA PRO A 374 -1.07 -4.46 -6.91
C PRO A 374 -0.18 -5.54 -6.29
N GLU A 375 0.77 -5.16 -5.42
CA GLU A 375 1.75 -6.12 -4.90
C GLU A 375 1.10 -7.24 -4.09
N VAL A 376 0.10 -6.94 -3.25
CA VAL A 376 -0.53 -7.95 -2.39
C VAL A 376 -1.36 -8.93 -3.20
N GLU A 377 -2.17 -8.44 -4.14
CA GLU A 377 -3.00 -9.28 -5.01
C GLU A 377 -2.15 -10.14 -5.95
N THR A 378 -1.00 -9.62 -6.37
CA THR A 378 0.01 -10.38 -7.13
C THR A 378 0.67 -11.47 -6.30
N PHE A 379 0.96 -11.17 -5.02
CA PHE A 379 1.65 -12.11 -4.12
C PHE A 379 0.81 -13.35 -3.78
N TRP A 380 -0.52 -13.25 -3.81
CA TRP A 380 -1.41 -14.39 -3.54
C TRP A 380 -1.21 -15.54 -4.51
N GLY A 381 -1.15 -16.77 -3.96
CA GLY A 381 -0.92 -17.97 -4.74
C GLY A 381 0.52 -18.15 -5.22
N SER A 382 1.42 -17.20 -4.91
CA SER A 382 2.85 -17.38 -5.16
C SER A 382 3.43 -18.49 -4.28
N LYS A 383 4.59 -19.04 -4.68
CA LYS A 383 5.28 -20.07 -3.88
C LYS A 383 5.67 -19.57 -2.48
N HIS A 384 6.02 -18.30 -2.35
CA HIS A 384 6.34 -17.70 -1.05
C HIS A 384 5.10 -17.55 -0.18
N GLU A 385 3.99 -17.07 -0.72
CA GLU A 385 2.74 -16.90 0.02
C GLU A 385 2.17 -18.25 0.48
N GLN A 386 2.20 -19.26 -0.41
CA GLN A 386 1.84 -20.65 -0.11
C GLN A 386 2.72 -21.27 0.99
N ALA A 387 3.99 -20.88 1.06
CA ALA A 387 4.92 -21.29 2.11
C ALA A 387 4.76 -20.47 3.42
N GLY A 388 3.81 -19.53 3.47
CA GLY A 388 3.55 -18.71 4.66
C GLY A 388 4.51 -17.54 4.85
N VAL A 389 5.32 -17.20 3.84
CA VAL A 389 6.16 -16.00 3.84
C VAL A 389 5.28 -14.75 3.75
N GLU A 390 5.66 -13.69 4.45
CA GLU A 390 4.96 -12.40 4.43
C GLU A 390 5.90 -11.27 3.97
N CYS A 391 5.34 -10.11 3.58
CA CYS A 391 6.12 -8.96 3.10
C CYS A 391 7.29 -8.57 4.03
N LYS A 392 7.09 -8.64 5.34
CA LYS A 392 8.10 -8.27 6.35
C LYS A 392 9.33 -9.18 6.32
N ASP A 393 9.19 -10.42 5.88
CA ASP A 393 10.31 -11.37 5.88
C ASP A 393 11.37 -11.00 4.84
N CYS A 394 10.96 -10.29 3.77
CA CYS A 394 11.85 -9.76 2.73
C CYS A 394 12.14 -8.26 2.88
N HIS A 395 11.17 -7.46 3.30
CA HIS A 395 11.27 -5.99 3.28
C HIS A 395 11.46 -5.33 4.65
N MET A 396 11.24 -6.07 5.74
CA MET A 396 11.35 -5.60 7.13
C MET A 396 11.97 -6.70 8.04
N PRO A 397 13.15 -7.24 7.69
CA PRO A 397 13.68 -8.39 8.40
C PRO A 397 14.00 -8.08 9.87
N LYS A 398 14.10 -9.12 10.69
CA LYS A 398 14.64 -8.97 12.06
C LYS A 398 16.14 -8.69 12.00
N VAL A 399 16.57 -7.60 12.63
CA VAL A 399 17.96 -7.15 12.72
C VAL A 399 18.34 -6.84 14.19
N LYS A 400 19.61 -6.58 14.47
CA LYS A 400 20.08 -6.16 15.80
C LYS A 400 20.38 -4.66 15.83
N ASP A 401 20.00 -3.99 16.91
CA ASP A 401 20.39 -2.59 17.15
C ASP A 401 21.85 -2.47 17.62
N LYS A 402 22.30 -1.23 17.84
CA LYS A 402 23.67 -0.93 18.34
C LYS A 402 23.98 -1.58 19.69
N LYS A 403 22.96 -1.97 20.47
CA LYS A 403 23.08 -2.63 21.78
C LYS A 403 22.90 -4.15 21.68
N GLY A 404 22.81 -4.70 20.47
CA GLY A 404 22.63 -6.13 20.22
C GLY A 404 21.18 -6.64 20.40
N LYS A 405 20.22 -5.77 20.73
CA LYS A 405 18.82 -6.16 20.89
C LYS A 405 18.19 -6.39 19.52
N THR A 406 17.51 -7.53 19.37
CA THR A 406 16.80 -7.85 18.13
C THR A 406 15.50 -7.05 18.02
N PHE A 407 15.26 -6.45 16.85
CA PHE A 407 14.02 -5.75 16.51
C PHE A 407 13.66 -5.97 15.03
N THR A 408 12.41 -5.69 14.66
CA THR A 408 11.97 -5.69 13.26
C THR A 408 12.42 -4.38 12.61
N TYR A 409 13.17 -4.46 11.51
CA TYR A 409 13.60 -3.29 10.75
C TYR A 409 12.40 -2.58 10.11
N HIS A 410 12.27 -1.26 10.25
CA HIS A 410 11.10 -0.50 9.76
C HIS A 410 11.37 0.40 8.57
N GLY A 411 12.57 0.42 8.00
CA GLY A 411 12.87 1.21 6.79
C GLY A 411 12.62 0.43 5.51
N GLN A 412 11.36 0.11 5.22
CA GLN A 412 10.96 -0.80 4.13
C GLN A 412 11.74 -0.54 2.83
N ARG A 413 12.39 -1.58 2.31
CA ARG A 413 13.18 -1.50 1.07
C ARG A 413 13.34 -2.87 0.43
N SER A 414 13.84 -2.89 -0.79
CA SER A 414 14.14 -4.14 -1.50
C SER A 414 15.11 -5.02 -0.71
N SER A 415 14.83 -6.34 -0.68
CA SER A 415 15.64 -7.36 0.00
C SER A 415 17.08 -7.41 -0.51
N ARG A 416 17.35 -6.98 -1.76
CA ARG A 416 18.71 -6.87 -2.32
C ARG A 416 19.66 -6.00 -1.50
N TYR A 417 19.13 -5.06 -0.72
CA TYR A 417 19.94 -4.21 0.17
C TYR A 417 20.10 -4.78 1.58
N MET A 418 19.53 -5.95 1.84
CA MET A 418 19.48 -6.62 3.14
C MET A 418 19.60 -8.15 2.99
N LEU A 419 20.36 -8.63 1.99
CA LEU A 419 20.43 -10.05 1.61
C LEU A 419 20.80 -10.94 2.80
N LYS A 420 21.77 -10.51 3.63
CA LYS A 420 22.20 -11.20 4.85
C LYS A 420 21.04 -11.51 5.81
N ASP A 421 20.06 -10.61 5.89
CA ASP A 421 18.96 -10.68 6.84
C ASP A 421 17.65 -11.18 6.23
N THR A 422 17.65 -11.53 4.94
CA THR A 422 16.44 -11.88 4.16
C THR A 422 16.58 -13.25 3.47
N CYS A 423 16.93 -13.31 2.19
CA CYS A 423 16.80 -14.49 1.33
C CYS A 423 17.52 -15.73 1.86
N ILE A 424 18.80 -15.61 2.18
CA ILE A 424 19.66 -16.75 2.54
C ILE A 424 19.37 -17.33 3.94
N ARG A 425 18.49 -16.69 4.72
CA ARG A 425 18.02 -17.25 6.00
C ARG A 425 17.16 -18.49 5.79
N CYS A 426 16.39 -18.51 4.69
CA CYS A 426 15.55 -19.63 4.30
C CYS A 426 16.25 -20.47 3.21
N HIS A 427 16.89 -19.81 2.25
CA HIS A 427 17.65 -20.45 1.17
C HIS A 427 19.10 -20.74 1.58
N LYS A 428 19.27 -21.66 2.53
CA LYS A 428 20.58 -21.94 3.16
C LYS A 428 21.66 -22.49 2.22
N TYR A 429 21.26 -22.94 1.03
CA TYR A 429 22.14 -23.50 0.01
C TYR A 429 22.57 -22.46 -1.04
N TRP A 430 22.08 -21.23 -0.94
CA TRP A 430 22.46 -20.15 -1.85
C TRP A 430 23.49 -19.22 -1.21
N SER A 431 24.44 -18.77 -2.01
CA SER A 431 25.24 -17.58 -1.73
C SER A 431 24.39 -16.30 -1.86
N HIS A 432 24.96 -15.16 -1.49
CA HIS A 432 24.28 -13.86 -1.68
C HIS A 432 24.14 -13.56 -3.18
N GLU A 433 25.18 -13.87 -3.94
CA GLU A 433 25.28 -13.71 -5.38
C GLU A 433 24.30 -14.64 -6.11
N GLU A 434 24.15 -15.90 -5.67
CA GLU A 434 23.15 -16.81 -6.24
C GLU A 434 21.71 -16.32 -5.97
N ALA A 435 21.44 -15.84 -4.76
CA ALA A 435 20.13 -15.25 -4.45
C ALA A 435 19.82 -14.02 -5.31
N GLU A 436 20.80 -13.12 -5.50
CA GLU A 436 20.66 -11.96 -6.37
C GLU A 436 20.48 -12.38 -7.84
N TYR A 437 21.25 -13.36 -8.33
CA TYR A 437 21.14 -13.90 -9.67
C TYR A 437 19.74 -14.45 -9.97
N HIS A 438 19.13 -15.17 -9.01
CA HIS A 438 17.76 -15.66 -9.16
C HIS A 438 16.73 -14.52 -9.24
N VAL A 439 16.86 -13.48 -8.40
CA VAL A 439 15.98 -12.29 -8.46
C VAL A 439 16.12 -11.62 -9.82
N GLU A 440 17.34 -11.32 -10.24
CA GLU A 440 17.60 -10.61 -11.50
C GLU A 440 17.13 -11.41 -12.71
N ALA A 441 17.32 -12.71 -12.75
CA ALA A 441 16.84 -13.56 -13.85
C ALA A 441 15.32 -13.45 -14.04
N ILE A 442 14.56 -13.49 -12.95
CA ILE A 442 13.10 -13.32 -12.99
C ILE A 442 12.74 -11.91 -13.46
N GLN A 443 13.34 -10.88 -12.87
CA GLN A 443 13.03 -9.50 -13.22
C GLN A 443 13.40 -9.18 -14.67
N ASN A 444 14.54 -9.67 -15.16
CA ASN A 444 14.97 -9.50 -16.54
C ASN A 444 14.00 -10.18 -17.52
N TYR A 445 13.56 -11.40 -17.21
CA TYR A 445 12.56 -12.10 -18.02
C TYR A 445 11.24 -11.32 -18.08
N THR A 446 10.72 -10.91 -16.92
CA THR A 446 9.46 -10.15 -16.84
C THR A 446 9.57 -8.81 -17.57
N ARG A 447 10.64 -8.03 -17.35
CA ARG A 447 10.89 -6.77 -18.07
C ARG A 447 10.95 -6.97 -19.58
N GLY A 448 11.58 -8.07 -20.04
CA GLY A 448 11.58 -8.43 -21.46
C GLY A 448 10.17 -8.71 -22.02
N LYS A 449 9.30 -9.34 -21.22
CA LYS A 449 7.90 -9.59 -21.59
C LYS A 449 7.04 -8.33 -21.54
N MET A 450 7.23 -7.44 -20.56
CA MET A 450 6.57 -6.14 -20.51
C MET A 450 6.87 -5.32 -21.77
N LYS A 451 8.14 -5.22 -22.18
CA LYS A 451 8.53 -4.53 -23.42
C LYS A 451 7.89 -5.12 -24.68
N LYS A 452 7.70 -6.45 -24.73
CA LYS A 452 7.00 -7.11 -25.85
C LYS A 452 5.50 -6.83 -25.82
N ALA A 453 4.89 -6.81 -24.64
CA ALA A 453 3.48 -6.43 -24.50
C ALA A 453 3.26 -4.96 -24.93
N GLU A 454 4.14 -4.04 -24.51
CA GLU A 454 4.13 -2.63 -24.96
C GLU A 454 4.25 -2.50 -26.47
N TYR A 455 5.15 -3.26 -27.09
CA TYR A 455 5.30 -3.28 -28.54
C TYR A 455 3.99 -3.67 -29.23
N TRP A 456 3.37 -4.78 -28.83
CA TRP A 456 2.15 -5.27 -29.47
C TRP A 456 0.92 -4.39 -29.18
N LEU A 457 0.80 -3.84 -27.97
CA LEU A 457 -0.20 -2.82 -27.65
C LEU A 457 -0.01 -1.55 -28.49
N GLY A 458 1.24 -1.13 -28.67
CA GLY A 458 1.60 -0.01 -29.53
C GLY A 458 1.22 -0.25 -31.00
N GLN A 459 1.42 -1.47 -31.50
CA GLN A 459 0.99 -1.91 -32.84
C GLN A 459 -0.54 -1.98 -32.96
N LEU A 460 -1.25 -2.42 -31.92
CA LEU A 460 -2.71 -2.40 -31.88
C LEU A 460 -3.24 -0.96 -32.05
N ILE A 461 -2.68 -0.02 -31.30
CA ILE A 461 -3.08 1.40 -31.37
C ILE A 461 -2.76 1.99 -32.76
N GLU A 462 -1.59 1.69 -33.33
CA GLU A 462 -1.23 2.13 -34.69
C GLU A 462 -2.17 1.56 -35.76
N THR A 463 -2.50 0.28 -35.66
CA THR A 463 -3.43 -0.40 -36.58
C THR A 463 -4.83 0.21 -36.47
N TYR A 464 -5.26 0.57 -35.25
CA TYR A 464 -6.54 1.23 -35.02
C TYR A 464 -6.61 2.58 -35.73
N THR A 465 -5.57 3.41 -35.57
CA THR A 465 -5.47 4.70 -36.27
C THR A 465 -5.54 4.50 -37.78
N ARG A 466 -4.76 3.55 -38.33
CA ARG A 466 -4.77 3.26 -39.76
C ARG A 466 -6.16 2.79 -40.25
N ALA A 467 -6.84 1.93 -39.49
CA ALA A 467 -8.18 1.48 -39.84
C ALA A 467 -9.18 2.63 -39.88
N LYS A 468 -9.09 3.54 -38.90
CA LYS A 468 -9.91 4.76 -38.86
C LYS A 468 -9.65 5.66 -40.06
N ASP A 469 -8.37 5.90 -40.40
CA ASP A 469 -7.99 6.75 -41.54
C ASP A 469 -8.43 6.16 -42.90
N LEU A 470 -8.51 4.83 -42.99
CA LEU A 470 -9.04 4.11 -44.15
C LEU A 470 -10.58 4.00 -44.15
N GLY A 471 -11.27 4.66 -43.21
CA GLY A 471 -12.72 4.73 -43.16
C GLY A 471 -13.41 3.43 -42.74
N VAL A 472 -12.74 2.57 -41.97
CA VAL A 472 -13.41 1.46 -41.27
C VAL A 472 -14.50 2.06 -40.37
N ARG A 473 -15.68 1.45 -40.38
CA ARG A 473 -16.84 1.99 -39.67
C ARG A 473 -16.63 1.95 -38.15
N GLU A 474 -17.20 2.93 -37.46
CA GLU A 474 -17.07 3.10 -36.01
C GLU A 474 -17.60 1.90 -35.20
N ASP A 475 -18.66 1.22 -35.66
CA ASP A 475 -19.17 -0.02 -35.05
C ASP A 475 -18.09 -1.11 -35.03
N THR A 476 -17.40 -1.30 -36.16
CA THR A 476 -16.32 -2.29 -36.28
C THR A 476 -15.07 -1.90 -35.50
N LEU A 477 -14.75 -0.60 -35.42
CA LEU A 477 -13.64 -0.13 -34.57
C LEU A 477 -13.92 -0.41 -33.08
N LYS A 478 -15.17 -0.28 -32.64
CA LYS A 478 -15.59 -0.57 -31.26
C LYS A 478 -15.47 -2.04 -30.88
N GLU A 479 -15.54 -2.96 -31.84
CA GLU A 479 -15.32 -4.40 -31.60
C GLU A 479 -13.90 -4.70 -31.08
N VAL A 480 -12.94 -3.79 -31.30
CA VAL A 480 -11.55 -3.91 -30.82
C VAL A 480 -11.39 -3.48 -29.37
N TRP A 481 -12.30 -2.64 -28.85
CA TRP A 481 -12.14 -2.06 -27.52
C TRP A 481 -11.99 -3.09 -26.39
N PRO A 482 -12.72 -4.23 -26.37
CA PRO A 482 -12.50 -5.27 -25.37
C PRO A 482 -11.10 -5.90 -25.44
N PHE A 483 -10.52 -6.04 -26.64
CA PHE A 483 -9.15 -6.53 -26.81
C PHE A 483 -8.12 -5.53 -26.31
N HIS A 484 -8.33 -4.23 -26.59
CA HIS A 484 -7.48 -3.18 -26.06
C HIS A 484 -7.53 -3.14 -24.53
N ASP A 485 -8.72 -3.16 -23.93
CA ASP A 485 -8.90 -3.16 -22.49
C ASP A 485 -8.23 -4.37 -21.82
N LYS A 486 -8.46 -5.58 -22.36
CA LYS A 486 -7.83 -6.80 -21.86
C LYS A 486 -6.31 -6.74 -21.99
N ALA A 487 -5.80 -6.36 -23.17
CA ALA A 487 -4.36 -6.26 -23.40
C ALA A 487 -3.72 -5.24 -22.46
N HIS A 488 -4.38 -4.10 -22.24
CA HIS A 488 -3.94 -3.04 -21.36
C HIS A 488 -3.83 -3.51 -19.91
N ILE A 489 -4.91 -4.07 -19.35
CA ILE A 489 -4.94 -4.58 -17.97
C ILE A 489 -3.81 -5.60 -17.74
N LEU A 490 -3.68 -6.56 -18.64
CA LEU A 490 -2.73 -7.66 -18.52
C LEU A 490 -1.26 -7.24 -18.70
N TRP A 491 -1.01 -6.04 -19.21
CA TRP A 491 0.30 -5.41 -19.29
C TRP A 491 0.53 -4.45 -18.13
N GLU A 492 -0.37 -3.48 -17.94
CA GLU A 492 -0.19 -2.38 -17.00
C GLU A 492 -0.13 -2.89 -15.56
N TRP A 493 -0.79 -4.01 -15.24
CA TRP A 493 -0.61 -4.69 -13.95
C TRP A 493 0.86 -4.84 -13.57
N TRP A 494 1.73 -5.20 -14.52
CA TRP A 494 3.15 -5.49 -14.27
C TRP A 494 4.07 -4.27 -14.35
N THR A 495 3.66 -3.21 -15.07
CA THR A 495 4.35 -1.93 -14.99
C THR A 495 3.95 -1.16 -13.74
N ALA A 496 2.74 -1.36 -13.22
CA ALA A 496 2.24 -0.82 -11.97
C ALA A 496 2.83 -1.54 -10.75
N GLU A 497 2.91 -2.88 -10.78
CA GLU A 497 3.47 -3.73 -9.72
C GLU A 497 4.99 -3.57 -9.62
N ASN A 498 5.52 -3.49 -8.40
CA ASN A 498 6.89 -3.01 -8.17
C ASN A 498 7.99 -4.08 -8.20
N SER A 499 7.65 -5.37 -8.20
CA SER A 499 8.62 -6.46 -8.07
C SER A 499 9.28 -6.89 -9.37
N ASP A 500 8.81 -6.37 -10.51
CA ASP A 500 9.16 -6.90 -11.84
C ASP A 500 8.84 -8.41 -11.93
N GLY A 501 7.68 -8.81 -11.38
CA GLY A 501 7.19 -10.19 -11.40
C GLY A 501 7.85 -11.12 -10.38
N PHE A 502 8.79 -10.66 -9.55
CA PHE A 502 9.41 -11.50 -8.52
C PHE A 502 8.40 -12.02 -7.49
N HIS A 503 7.35 -11.25 -7.18
CA HIS A 503 6.32 -11.70 -6.25
C HIS A 503 5.51 -12.89 -6.78
N ASN A 504 5.32 -13.02 -8.10
CA ASN A 504 4.62 -14.15 -8.71
C ASN A 504 5.03 -14.33 -10.20
N PRO A 505 6.18 -14.98 -10.46
CA PRO A 505 6.75 -15.01 -11.81
C PRO A 505 5.93 -15.82 -12.82
N GLN A 506 5.20 -16.83 -12.34
CA GLN A 506 4.30 -17.61 -13.20
C GLN A 506 3.10 -16.77 -13.66
N GLN A 507 2.44 -16.07 -12.73
CA GLN A 507 1.33 -15.18 -13.05
C GLN A 507 1.78 -14.04 -13.98
N ALA A 508 2.96 -13.47 -13.74
CA ALA A 508 3.57 -12.44 -14.61
C ALA A 508 3.74 -12.92 -16.05
N ARG A 509 4.34 -14.10 -16.21
CA ARG A 509 4.56 -14.72 -17.52
C ARG A 509 3.26 -14.98 -18.26
N GLU A 510 2.25 -15.51 -17.56
CA GLU A 510 0.96 -15.84 -18.14
C GLU A 510 0.21 -14.58 -18.57
N SER A 511 0.05 -13.61 -17.67
CA SER A 511 -0.64 -12.36 -17.97
C SER A 511 0.01 -11.61 -19.13
N LEU A 512 1.34 -11.43 -19.14
CA LEU A 512 2.02 -10.72 -20.23
C LEU A 512 1.93 -11.46 -21.56
N THR A 513 1.89 -12.80 -21.55
CA THR A 513 1.61 -13.59 -22.75
C THR A 513 0.19 -13.34 -23.25
N GLN A 514 -0.79 -13.33 -22.36
CA GLN A 514 -2.18 -13.04 -22.72
C GLN A 514 -2.38 -11.60 -23.22
N SER A 515 -1.64 -10.62 -22.69
CA SER A 515 -1.63 -9.23 -23.19
C SER A 515 -1.18 -9.15 -24.64
N ILE A 516 -0.09 -9.85 -24.98
CA ILE A 516 0.44 -9.95 -26.34
C ILE A 516 -0.61 -10.59 -27.26
N ASN A 517 -1.21 -11.71 -26.83
CA ASN A 517 -2.22 -12.41 -27.64
C ASN A 517 -3.44 -11.54 -27.90
N ALA A 518 -3.99 -10.88 -26.87
CA ALA A 518 -5.13 -9.97 -27.01
C ALA A 518 -4.82 -8.81 -27.96
N SER A 519 -3.60 -8.26 -27.90
CA SER A 519 -3.15 -7.23 -28.84
C SER A 519 -3.14 -7.74 -30.29
N GLN A 520 -2.57 -8.92 -30.52
CA GLN A 520 -2.51 -9.53 -31.85
C GLN A 520 -3.89 -9.92 -32.40
N GLU A 521 -4.81 -10.34 -31.54
CA GLU A 521 -6.20 -10.62 -31.92
C GLU A 521 -6.93 -9.34 -32.35
N GLY A 522 -6.78 -8.24 -31.61
CA GLY A 522 -7.31 -6.94 -32.00
C GLY A 522 -6.72 -6.44 -33.32
N ILE A 523 -5.41 -6.63 -33.55
CA ILE A 523 -4.76 -6.31 -34.83
C ILE A 523 -5.36 -7.12 -35.97
N LYS A 524 -5.51 -8.45 -35.82
CA LYS A 524 -6.10 -9.31 -36.86
C LYS A 524 -7.53 -8.87 -37.22
N LEU A 525 -8.33 -8.48 -36.23
CA LEU A 525 -9.68 -7.96 -36.45
C LEU A 525 -9.64 -6.69 -37.31
N LEU A 526 -8.79 -5.73 -36.95
CA LEU A 526 -8.62 -4.48 -37.69
C LEU A 526 -8.12 -4.71 -39.12
N GLU A 527 -7.14 -5.59 -39.31
CA GLU A 527 -6.61 -5.91 -40.63
C GLU A 527 -7.67 -6.50 -41.55
N LYS A 528 -8.48 -7.43 -41.04
CA LYS A 528 -9.62 -7.99 -41.78
C LYS A 528 -10.63 -6.91 -42.17
N ALA A 529 -10.91 -5.96 -41.28
CA ALA A 529 -11.81 -4.84 -41.56
C ALA A 529 -11.25 -3.90 -42.64
N ILE A 530 -9.94 -3.64 -42.62
CA ILE A 530 -9.23 -2.85 -43.63
C ILE A 530 -9.28 -3.54 -45.00
N GLU A 531 -9.01 -4.84 -45.07
CA GLU A 531 -9.08 -5.60 -46.32
C GLU A 531 -10.49 -5.61 -46.91
N GLY A 532 -11.51 -5.72 -46.05
CA GLY A 532 -12.92 -5.66 -46.45
C GLY A 532 -13.36 -4.31 -47.05
N LYS A 533 -12.57 -3.23 -46.87
CA LYS A 533 -12.78 -1.93 -47.50
C LYS A 533 -12.08 -1.77 -48.85
N ARG A 534 -11.08 -2.60 -49.12
CA ARG A 534 -10.29 -2.57 -50.37
C ARG A 534 -10.94 -3.39 -51.50
N LYS A 535 -11.87 -4.28 -51.15
CA LYS A 535 -12.76 -5.00 -52.06
C LYS A 535 -14.05 -4.21 -52.22
#